data_AF-A0A9Q1BBI2-F1
#
_entry.id   AF-A0A9Q1BBI2-F1
#
_cell.length_a   1.000
_cell.length_b   1.000
_cell.length_c   1.000
_cell.angle_alpha   90.00
_cell.angle_beta   90.00
_cell.angle_gamma   90.00
#
_symmetry.space_group_name_H-M   'P 1'
#
loop_
_entity.id
_entity.type
_entity.pdbx_description
1 polymer ?
#
loop_
_entity_poly.entity_id
_entity_poly.type
_entity_poly.pdbx_seq_one_letter_code
_entity_poly.pdbx_strand_id
1 'polypeptide(L)'
;MVFNKGRNNYNFNISMNNKPLLNVHCTKFLGVYIDDKLSWKDHVQYVSVQISRGVGILSKLKFTLPQRALRLIYLSLVLPHLSYCCSIWSGTTKSILNKHFILQKRAVRPIT
;
A
#
# COMPACT_ATOMS: atom_id res chain seq x y z
N MET A 1 6.03 20.24 -1.50
CA MET A 1 4.61 19.95 -1.79
C MET A 1 3.77 20.87 -0.92
N VAL A 2 2.99 21.77 -1.51
CA VAL A 2 2.17 22.75 -0.80
C VAL A 2 0.76 22.17 -0.66
N PHE A 3 0.41 21.69 0.53
CA PHE A 3 -0.94 21.18 0.83
C PHE A 3 -1.83 22.33 1.32
N ASN A 4 -2.28 23.18 0.39
CA ASN A 4 -3.21 24.25 0.72
C ASN A 4 -4.66 23.75 0.62
N LYS A 5 -5.46 24.01 1.66
CA LYS A 5 -6.89 23.68 1.72
C LYS A 5 -7.74 24.64 0.88
N GLY A 6 -7.17 25.76 0.44
CA GLY A 6 -7.75 26.67 -0.56
C GLY A 6 -7.48 26.19 -1.98
N ARG A 7 -8.53 25.80 -2.70
CA ARG A 7 -8.47 25.46 -4.13
C ARG A 7 -8.15 26.71 -4.95
N ASN A 8 -6.88 26.94 -5.23
CA ASN A 8 -6.49 27.76 -6.38
C ASN A 8 -5.89 26.81 -7.42
N ASN A 9 -6.57 26.70 -8.57
CA ASN A 9 -6.08 26.01 -9.76
C ASN A 9 -4.93 26.82 -10.37
N TYR A 10 -3.78 26.80 -9.72
CA TYR A 10 -2.56 27.34 -10.32
C TYR A 10 -2.04 26.33 -11.33
N ASN A 11 -2.06 26.69 -12.62
CA ASN A 11 -1.35 25.96 -13.65
C ASN A 11 0.16 26.18 -13.45
N PHE A 12 0.77 25.33 -12.62
CA PHE A 12 2.21 25.33 -12.39
C PHE A 12 2.92 24.80 -13.64
N ASN A 13 3.39 25.71 -14.49
CA ASN A 13 4.23 25.37 -15.64
C ASN A 13 5.71 25.39 -15.20
N ILE A 14 6.11 24.37 -14.44
CA ILE A 14 7.47 24.24 -13.93
C ILE A 14 8.30 23.53 -14.98
N SER A 15 9.41 24.13 -15.39
CA SER A 15 10.39 23.50 -16.27
C SER A 15 11.73 23.33 -15.55
N MET A 16 12.38 22.20 -15.80
CA MET A 16 13.74 21.93 -15.32
C MET A 16 14.62 21.72 -16.55
N ASN A 17 15.69 22.51 -16.70
CA ASN A 17 16.56 22.52 -17.90
C ASN A 17 15.77 22.64 -19.22
N ASN A 18 14.83 23.60 -19.31
CA ASN A 18 13.93 23.81 -20.45
C ASN A 18 13.01 22.63 -20.82
N LYS A 19 12.90 21.61 -19.96
CA LYS A 19 11.93 20.52 -20.13
C LYS A 19 10.73 20.75 -19.20
N PRO A 20 9.49 20.81 -19.72
CA PRO A 20 8.31 20.96 -18.88
C PRO A 20 8.13 19.71 -18.02
N LEU A 21 7.86 19.89 -16.73
CA LEU A 21 7.51 18.80 -15.83
C LEU A 21 6.02 18.46 -16.01
N LEU A 22 5.74 17.18 -16.21
CA LEU A 22 4.38 16.67 -16.31
C LEU A 22 3.75 16.61 -14.91
N ASN A 23 2.59 17.23 -14.76
CA ASN A 23 1.75 17.02 -13.59
C ASN A 23 1.08 15.64 -13.71
N VAL A 24 1.55 14.69 -12.91
CA VAL A 24 0.97 13.35 -12.80
C VAL A 24 0.12 13.25 -11.54
N HIS A 25 -1.05 12.63 -11.65
CA HIS A 25 -1.93 12.43 -10.50
C HIS A 25 -1.34 11.47 -9.47
N CYS A 26 -0.65 10.41 -9.92
CA CYS A 26 -0.06 9.41 -9.04
C CYS A 26 1.35 9.05 -9.52
N THR A 27 2.31 8.94 -8.59
CA THR A 27 3.70 8.60 -8.90
C THR A 27 4.30 7.53 -7.99
N LYS A 28 5.12 6.68 -8.64
CA LYS A 28 6.05 5.68 -8.10
C LYS A 28 7.23 6.28 -7.32
N PHE A 29 7.21 6.46 -6.00
CA PHE A 29 8.41 6.91 -5.26
C PHE A 29 8.85 5.92 -4.18
N LEU A 30 10.08 5.39 -4.30
CA LEU A 30 10.66 4.42 -3.37
C LEU A 30 9.72 3.25 -3.02
N GLY A 31 8.96 2.75 -4.01
CA GLY A 31 8.02 1.65 -3.79
C GLY A 31 6.65 2.06 -3.22
N VAL A 32 6.45 3.33 -2.89
CA VAL A 32 5.17 3.90 -2.42
C VAL A 32 4.50 4.69 -3.53
N TYR A 33 3.19 4.54 -3.68
CA TYR A 33 2.41 5.34 -4.62
C TYR A 33 1.91 6.60 -3.92
N ILE A 34 2.33 7.76 -4.43
CA ILE A 34 1.96 9.07 -3.90
C ILE A 34 0.98 9.71 -4.87
N ASP A 35 -0.22 9.97 -4.39
CA ASP A 35 -1.31 10.62 -5.12
C ASP A 35 -1.30 12.14 -4.85
N ASP A 36 -1.81 12.94 -5.77
CA ASP A 36 -1.83 14.41 -5.73
C ASP A 36 -2.53 14.96 -4.47
N LYS A 37 -3.54 14.22 -3.99
CA LYS A 37 -4.35 14.53 -2.80
C LYS A 37 -3.84 13.84 -1.54
N LEU A 38 -2.71 13.14 -1.60
CA LEU A 38 -2.25 12.23 -0.54
C LEU A 38 -3.40 11.33 -0.03
N SER A 39 -4.23 10.84 -0.96
CA SER A 39 -5.36 9.98 -0.61
C SER A 39 -4.91 8.56 -0.26
N TRP A 40 -3.73 8.17 -0.75
CA TRP A 40 -3.08 6.86 -0.61
C TRP A 40 -3.91 5.68 -1.14
N LYS A 41 -5.01 5.95 -1.87
CA LYS A 41 -5.91 4.91 -2.38
C LYS A 41 -5.20 3.92 -3.29
N ASP A 42 -4.40 4.44 -4.22
CA ASP A 42 -3.64 3.62 -5.17
C ASP A 42 -2.59 2.76 -4.46
N HIS A 43 -1.91 3.34 -3.47
CA HIS A 43 -0.95 2.60 -2.66
C HIS A 43 -1.61 1.47 -1.88
N VAL A 44 -2.74 1.76 -1.23
CA VAL A 44 -3.50 0.77 -0.46
C VAL A 44 -4.01 -0.35 -1.37
N GLN A 45 -4.50 0.00 -2.56
CA GLN A 45 -4.93 -1.00 -3.53
C GLN A 45 -3.76 -1.89 -3.96
N TYR A 46 -2.60 -1.30 -4.27
CA TYR A 46 -1.39 -2.04 -4.60
C TYR A 46 -0.98 -3.00 -3.48
N VAL A 47 -0.87 -2.51 -2.24
CA VAL A 47 -0.50 -3.34 -1.06
C VAL A 47 -1.54 -4.43 -0.82
N SER A 48 -2.83 -4.11 -0.95
CA SER A 48 -3.94 -5.05 -0.78
C SER A 48 -3.86 -6.22 -1.76
N VAL A 49 -3.48 -5.96 -3.02
CA VAL A 49 -3.27 -7.00 -4.02
C VAL A 49 -2.10 -7.91 -3.64
N GLN A 50 -0.98 -7.35 -3.19
CA GLN A 50 0.18 -8.16 -2.76
C GLN A 50 -0.17 -9.05 -1.56
N ILE A 51 -0.84 -8.49 -0.55
CA ILE A 51 -1.28 -9.26 0.62
C ILE A 51 -2.27 -10.35 0.21
N SER A 52 -3.23 -10.05 -0.67
CA SER A 52 -4.22 -11.03 -1.13
C SER A 52 -3.57 -12.22 -1.83
N ARG A 53 -2.50 -11.99 -2.61
CA ARG A 53 -1.70 -13.06 -3.22
C ARG A 53 -1.02 -13.92 -2.14
N GLY A 54 -0.40 -13.29 -1.16
CA GLY A 54 0.22 -13.99 -0.01
C GLY A 54 -0.80 -14.83 0.78
N VAL A 55 -1.99 -14.29 1.05
CA VAL A 55 -3.11 -15.00 1.68
C VAL A 55 -3.54 -16.21 0.86
N GLY A 56 -3.64 -16.06 -0.46
CA GLY A 56 -4.00 -17.17 -1.36
C GLY A 56 -2.98 -18.31 -1.31
N ILE A 57 -1.68 -17.98 -1.28
CA ILE A 57 -0.60 -18.96 -1.12
C ILE A 57 -0.70 -19.66 0.24
N LEU A 58 -0.84 -18.89 1.33
CA LEU A 58 -1.00 -19.44 2.68
C LEU A 58 -2.22 -20.37 2.80
N SER A 59 -3.33 -20.00 2.14
CA SER A 59 -4.57 -20.79 2.18
C SER A 59 -4.41 -22.14 1.46
N LYS A 60 -3.65 -22.19 0.36
CA LYS A 60 -3.34 -23.44 -0.33
C LYS A 60 -2.38 -24.32 0.47
N LEU A 61 -1.35 -23.69 1.03
CA LEU A 61 -0.30 -24.41 1.76
C LEU A 61 -0.74 -24.90 3.15
N LYS A 62 -1.83 -24.34 3.70
CA LYS A 62 -2.38 -24.73 5.02
C LYS A 62 -2.55 -26.24 5.20
N PHE A 63 -2.96 -26.93 4.14
CA PHE A 63 -3.25 -28.38 4.19
C PHE A 63 -2.01 -29.26 4.04
N THR A 64 -0.86 -28.67 3.70
CA THR A 64 0.36 -29.40 3.32
C THR A 64 1.54 -29.13 4.25
N LEU A 65 1.62 -27.94 4.83
CA LEU A 65 2.78 -27.49 5.60
C LEU A 65 2.48 -27.40 7.09
N PRO A 66 3.47 -27.67 7.96
CA PRO A 66 3.33 -27.45 9.39
C PRO A 66 3.20 -25.95 9.70
N GLN A 67 2.55 -25.63 10.80
CA GLN A 67 2.27 -24.25 11.24
C GLN A 67 3.51 -23.35 11.29
N ARG A 68 4.66 -23.89 11.68
CA ARG A 68 5.94 -23.17 11.71
C ARG A 68 6.36 -22.66 10.33
N ALA A 69 6.19 -23.47 9.29
CA ALA A 69 6.50 -23.09 7.91
C ALA A 69 5.50 -22.04 7.40
N LEU A 70 4.20 -22.20 7.70
CA LEU A 70 3.18 -21.19 7.37
C LEU A 70 3.49 -19.82 8.00
N ARG A 71 3.97 -19.81 9.25
CA ARG A 71 4.40 -18.58 9.92
C ARG A 71 5.59 -17.92 9.21
N LEU A 72 6.59 -18.70 8.79
CA LEU A 72 7.74 -18.17 8.03
C LEU A 72 7.31 -17.57 6.68
N ILE A 73 6.38 -18.22 5.99
CA ILE A 73 5.83 -17.72 4.72
C ILE A 73 5.07 -16.41 4.94
N TYR A 74 4.29 -16.30 6.01
CA TYR A 74 3.63 -15.05 6.37
C TYR A 74 4.62 -13.91 6.67
N LEU A 75 5.65 -14.20 7.46
CA LEU A 75 6.68 -13.22 7.83
C LEU A 75 7.48 -12.74 6.61
N SER A 76 7.67 -13.58 5.60
CA SER A 76 8.44 -13.24 4.39
C SER A 76 7.59 -12.58 3.30
N LEU A 77 6.34 -12.99 3.11
CA LEU A 77 5.50 -12.54 1.98
C LEU A 77 4.48 -11.46 2.34
N VAL A 78 3.99 -11.42 3.59
CA VAL A 78 2.88 -10.53 3.97
C VAL A 78 3.36 -9.40 4.85
N LEU A 79 4.16 -9.71 5.87
CA LEU A 79 4.65 -8.72 6.83
C LEU A 79 5.41 -7.54 6.19
N PRO A 80 6.37 -7.72 5.25
CA PRO A 80 7.10 -6.57 4.70
C PRO A 80 6.21 -5.59 3.96
N HIS A 81 5.15 -6.06 3.29
CA HIS A 81 4.19 -5.17 2.62
C HIS A 81 3.32 -4.37 3.60
N LEU A 82 3.12 -4.88 4.82
CA LEU A 82 2.36 -4.20 5.87
C LEU A 82 3.22 -3.26 6.71
N SER A 83 4.47 -3.62 6.99
CA SER A 83 5.37 -2.80 7.80
C SER A 83 6.03 -1.69 6.99
N TYR A 84 6.24 -1.89 5.69
CA TYR A 84 6.91 -0.91 4.85
C TYR A 84 6.10 0.38 4.73
N CYS A 85 6.73 1.50 5.08
CA CYS A 85 6.17 2.85 5.02
C CYS A 85 4.82 3.01 5.73
N CYS A 86 4.51 2.16 6.72
CA CYS A 86 3.22 2.20 7.41
C CYS A 86 2.95 3.54 8.08
N SER A 87 3.97 4.21 8.62
CA SER A 87 3.86 5.55 9.21
C SER A 87 3.31 6.61 8.25
N ILE A 88 3.53 6.44 6.94
CA ILE A 88 3.13 7.43 5.92
C ILE A 88 1.63 7.29 5.60
N TRP A 89 1.15 6.07 5.39
CA TRP A 89 -0.26 5.82 5.01
C TRP A 89 -1.16 5.48 6.20
N SER A 90 -0.63 5.28 7.41
CA SER A 90 -1.43 5.00 8.61
C SER A 90 -2.34 6.17 9.01
N GLY A 91 -2.05 7.40 8.59
CA GLY A 91 -2.87 8.59 8.84
C GLY A 91 -4.07 8.76 7.91
N THR A 92 -4.41 7.73 7.12
CA THR A 92 -5.48 7.79 6.11
C THR A 92 -6.89 7.61 6.68
N THR A 93 -7.89 7.75 5.81
CA THR A 93 -9.30 7.52 6.12
C THR A 93 -9.52 6.14 6.77
N LYS A 94 -10.33 6.10 7.84
CA LYS A 94 -10.70 4.86 8.56
C LYS A 94 -11.17 3.72 7.64
N SER A 95 -11.90 4.01 6.57
CA SER A 95 -12.37 3.01 5.60
C SER A 95 -11.22 2.27 4.90
N ILE A 96 -10.11 2.96 4.64
CA ILE A 96 -8.91 2.41 3.99
C ILE A 96 -8.16 1.52 4.98
N LEU A 97 -8.00 1.99 6.22
CA LEU A 97 -7.41 1.20 7.31
C LEU A 97 -8.21 -0.08 7.59
N ASN A 98 -9.54 0.00 7.57
CA ASN A 98 -10.40 -1.17 7.75
C ASN A 98 -10.17 -2.25 6.69
N LYS A 99 -9.89 -1.87 5.43
CA LYS A 99 -9.56 -2.85 4.37
C LYS A 99 -8.27 -3.60 4.70
N HIS A 100 -7.22 -2.90 5.12
CA HIS A 100 -5.97 -3.53 5.56
C HIS A 100 -6.18 -4.45 6.75
N PHE A 101 -6.96 -4.04 7.74
CA PHE A 101 -7.26 -4.85 8.92
C PHE A 101 -8.01 -6.15 8.57
N ILE A 102 -8.97 -6.09 7.64
CA ILE A 102 -9.68 -7.28 7.16
C ILE A 102 -8.71 -8.24 6.46
N LEU A 103 -7.80 -7.72 5.63
CA LEU A 103 -6.79 -8.53 4.94
C LEU A 103 -5.79 -9.15 5.91
N GLN A 104 -5.37 -8.42 6.95
CA GLN A 104 -4.53 -8.95 8.02
C GLN A 104 -5.20 -10.12 8.73
N LYS A 105 -6.47 -9.98 9.13
CA LYS A 105 -7.24 -11.08 9.74
C LYS A 105 -7.32 -12.30 8.82
N ARG A 106 -7.53 -12.08 7.52
CA ARG A 106 -7.53 -13.16 6.51
C ARG A 106 -6.17 -13.83 6.37
N ALA A 107 -5.07 -13.10 6.50
CA ALA A 107 -3.71 -13.65 6.41
C ALA A 107 -3.31 -14.48 7.63
N VAL A 108 -3.82 -14.14 8.82
CA VAL A 108 -3.53 -14.86 10.07
C VAL A 108 -4.35 -16.15 10.21
N ARG A 109 -5.58 -16.19 9.69
CA ARG A 109 -6.50 -17.34 9.80
C ARG A 109 -5.95 -18.69 9.30
N PRO A 110 -5.08 -18.76 8.28
CA PRO A 110 -4.46 -20.02 7.89
C PRO A 110 -3.36 -20.51 8.85
N ILE A 111 -2.76 -19.58 9.61
CA ILE A 111 -1.66 -19.85 10.53
C ILE A 111 -2.19 -20.29 11.90
N THR A 112 -3.37 -19.82 12.30
CA THR A 112 -4.11 -20.32 13.47
C THR A 112 -4.91 -21.57 13.11
#